data_AF-A0A2Z3H203-F1
#
_entry.id   AF-A0A2Z3H203-F1
#
_cell.length_a   1.000
_cell.length_b   1.000
_cell.length_c   1.000
_cell.angle_alpha   90.00
_cell.angle_beta   90.00
_cell.angle_gamma   90.00
#
_symmetry.space_group_name_H-M   'P 1'
#
loop_
_entity.id
_entity.type
_entity.pdbx_description
1 polymer ?
#
loop_
_entity_poly.entity_id
_entity_poly.type
_entity_poly.pdbx_seq_one_letter_code
_entity_poly.pdbx_strand_id
1 'polypeptide(L)'
;MRYLQRALDLAEVRGYLRYPEVLAAHDRVPDWFRALGTDSGVAEFEARHGFQIPAAVRELYASLPLACFLEATIDGEVFLTDLATMIEGDPPPVVHWSAGPHMVFAFHSHSGMVFAAHLAADDPLTHCGFDGDPEPITDEERPPESFSAWVFGAVDGHEARLDYWQGVYEKCRRDPAENARIGGVEWVRSMPGMAQRLG
;
A
#
# COMPACT_ATOMS: atom_id res chain seq x y z
N MET A 1 12.62 10.13 15.41
CA MET A 1 13.11 9.91 14.03
C MET A 1 11.94 10.17 13.09
N ARG A 2 12.17 10.58 11.83
CA ARG A 2 11.10 10.62 10.82
C ARG A 2 11.40 9.57 9.75
N TYR A 3 10.66 8.48 9.76
CA TYR A 3 10.92 7.32 8.90
C TYR A 3 10.50 7.55 7.46
N LEU A 4 9.35 8.20 7.23
CA LEU A 4 8.74 8.34 5.90
C LEU A 4 9.04 9.69 5.24
N GLN A 5 9.71 10.62 5.93
CA GLN A 5 10.00 11.96 5.41
C GLN A 5 10.70 11.92 4.05
N ARG A 6 11.67 11.01 3.88
CA ARG A 6 12.40 10.86 2.61
C ARG A 6 11.48 10.48 1.45
N ALA A 7 10.52 9.57 1.69
CA ALA A 7 9.56 9.15 0.68
C ALA A 7 8.59 10.30 0.34
N LEU A 8 8.13 11.03 1.36
CA LEU A 8 7.25 12.19 1.18
C LEU A 8 7.93 13.30 0.37
N ASP A 9 9.16 13.68 0.73
CA ASP A 9 9.93 14.71 0.04
C ASP A 9 10.16 14.33 -1.43
N LEU A 10 10.49 13.06 -1.70
CA LEU A 10 10.69 12.57 -3.05
C LEU A 10 9.39 12.63 -3.87
N ALA A 11 8.28 12.16 -3.31
CA ALA A 11 6.97 12.20 -3.98
C ALA A 11 6.53 13.64 -4.29
N GLU A 12 6.80 14.58 -3.38
CA GLU A 12 6.49 16.00 -3.57
C GLU A 12 7.36 16.63 -4.66
N VAL A 13 8.68 16.42 -4.63
CA VAL A 13 9.62 16.94 -5.64
C VAL A 13 9.29 16.43 -7.03
N ARG A 14 8.85 15.17 -7.14
CA ARG A 14 8.42 14.56 -8.40
C ARG A 14 7.01 14.98 -8.83
N GLY A 15 6.27 15.65 -7.95
CA GLY A 15 4.91 16.13 -8.21
C GLY A 15 3.85 15.03 -8.16
N TYR A 16 4.17 13.82 -7.69
CA TYR A 16 3.23 12.69 -7.69
C TYR A 16 1.99 12.93 -6.85
N LEU A 17 2.13 13.68 -5.76
CA LEU A 17 1.03 14.00 -4.85
C LEU A 17 -0.06 14.89 -5.48
N ARG A 18 0.17 15.40 -6.69
CA ARG A 18 -0.77 16.25 -7.43
C ARG A 18 -1.46 15.52 -8.59
N TYR A 19 -1.18 14.24 -8.79
CA TYR A 19 -1.87 13.47 -9.83
C TYR A 19 -3.38 13.40 -9.54
N PRO A 20 -4.24 13.53 -10.56
CA PRO A 20 -5.69 13.47 -10.37
C PRO A 20 -6.16 12.21 -9.65
N GLU A 21 -5.52 11.07 -9.92
CA GLU A 21 -5.82 9.77 -9.31
C GLU A 21 -5.50 9.77 -7.81
N VAL A 22 -4.42 10.44 -7.41
CA VAL A 22 -4.04 10.61 -6.00
C VAL A 22 -5.01 11.55 -5.31
N LEU A 23 -5.36 12.68 -5.94
CA LEU A 23 -6.33 13.62 -5.41
C LEU A 23 -7.72 12.99 -5.26
N ALA A 24 -8.16 12.17 -6.21
CA ALA A 24 -9.41 11.43 -6.13
C ALA A 24 -9.43 10.41 -4.98
N ALA A 25 -8.27 9.86 -4.59
CA ALA A 25 -8.19 8.96 -3.45
C ALA A 25 -8.47 9.66 -2.11
N HIS A 26 -8.28 10.99 -1.99
CA HIS A 26 -8.60 11.73 -0.76
C HIS A 26 -10.08 11.60 -0.35
N ASP A 27 -10.98 11.56 -1.33
CA ASP A 27 -12.42 11.42 -1.11
C ASP A 27 -12.82 10.00 -0.65
N ARG A 28 -11.93 9.02 -0.86
CA ARG A 28 -12.14 7.61 -0.51
C ARG A 28 -11.48 7.18 0.79
N VAL A 29 -10.71 8.06 1.46
CA VAL A 29 -10.03 7.73 2.72
C VAL A 29 -11.08 7.28 3.75
N PRO A 30 -10.98 6.07 4.33
CA PRO A 30 -11.91 5.61 5.35
C PRO A 30 -11.78 6.38 6.66
N ASP A 31 -12.88 6.50 7.41
CA ASP A 31 -12.88 7.21 8.69
C ASP A 31 -11.97 6.58 9.74
N TRP A 32 -11.85 5.24 9.75
CA TRP A 32 -10.91 4.53 10.63
C TRP A 32 -9.46 4.93 10.33
N PHE A 33 -9.12 5.08 9.04
CA PHE A 33 -7.78 5.47 8.62
C PHE A 33 -7.48 6.90 9.07
N ARG A 34 -8.45 7.81 8.91
CA ARG A 34 -8.35 9.19 9.41
C ARG A 34 -8.18 9.24 10.92
N ALA A 35 -8.89 8.40 11.66
CA ALA A 35 -8.78 8.32 13.12
C ALA A 35 -7.36 7.91 13.55
N LEU A 36 -6.76 6.91 12.90
CA LEU A 36 -5.36 6.50 13.14
C LEU A 36 -4.32 7.56 12.75
N GLY A 37 -4.70 8.58 11.99
CA GLY A 37 -3.86 9.75 11.74
C GLY A 37 -3.79 10.74 12.91
N THR A 38 -4.47 10.46 14.02
CA THR A 38 -4.54 11.33 15.21
C THR A 38 -4.01 10.62 16.45
N ASP A 39 -3.42 11.38 17.38
CA ASP A 39 -2.93 10.83 18.66
C ASP A 39 -4.06 10.13 19.45
N SER A 40 -5.28 10.68 19.42
CA SER A 40 -6.43 10.09 20.11
C SER A 40 -6.88 8.77 19.49
N GLY A 41 -6.94 8.68 18.15
CA GLY A 41 -7.36 7.45 17.49
C GLY A 41 -6.31 6.35 17.61
N VAL A 42 -5.02 6.70 17.55
CA VAL A 42 -3.92 5.77 17.86
C VAL A 42 -4.04 5.25 19.29
N ALA A 43 -4.19 6.13 20.28
CA ALA A 43 -4.29 5.72 21.68
C ALA A 43 -5.51 4.83 21.95
N GLU A 44 -6.65 5.12 21.31
CA GLU A 44 -7.86 4.30 21.41
C GLU A 44 -7.64 2.90 20.80
N PHE A 45 -7.07 2.84 19.59
CA PHE A 45 -6.76 1.59 18.92
C PHE A 45 -5.79 0.73 19.74
N GLU A 46 -4.69 1.31 20.23
CA GLU A 46 -3.70 0.62 21.04
C GLU A 46 -4.28 0.11 22.37
N ALA A 47 -5.16 0.88 23.01
CA ALA A 47 -5.84 0.46 24.23
C ALA A 47 -6.79 -0.73 23.99
N ARG A 48 -7.46 -0.78 22.82
CA ARG A 48 -8.34 -1.90 22.46
C ARG A 48 -7.55 -3.18 22.15
N HIS A 49 -6.44 -3.05 21.44
CA HIS A 49 -5.70 -4.20 20.90
C HIS A 49 -4.51 -4.66 21.77
N GLY A 50 -4.08 -3.87 22.75
CA GLY A 50 -3.06 -4.26 23.71
C GLY A 50 -1.62 -4.26 23.18
N PHE A 51 -1.36 -3.54 22.09
CA PHE A 51 -0.02 -3.33 21.53
C PHE A 51 0.20 -1.88 21.14
N GLN A 52 1.44 -1.55 20.76
CA GLN A 52 1.80 -0.23 20.22
C GLN A 52 1.95 -0.31 18.70
N ILE A 53 1.33 0.64 17.99
CA ILE A 53 1.52 0.83 16.55
C ILE A 53 2.95 1.36 16.34
N PRO A 54 3.75 0.73 15.47
CA PRO A 54 5.09 1.20 15.14
C PRO A 54 5.13 2.65 14.66
N ALA A 55 6.18 3.39 15.03
CA ALA A 55 6.30 4.80 14.69
C ALA A 55 6.26 5.07 13.17
N ALA A 56 6.92 4.25 12.35
CA ALA A 56 6.89 4.38 10.90
C ALA A 56 5.49 4.15 10.32
N VAL A 57 4.70 3.24 10.90
CA VAL A 57 3.32 2.97 10.50
C VAL A 57 2.40 4.13 10.91
N ARG A 58 2.58 4.69 12.13
CA ARG A 58 1.86 5.90 12.55
C ARG A 58 2.12 7.09 11.62
N GLU A 59 3.36 7.25 11.15
CA GLU A 59 3.69 8.28 10.16
C GLU A 59 2.91 8.14 8.85
N LEU A 60 2.62 6.91 8.41
CA LEU A 60 1.78 6.70 7.22
C LEU A 60 0.35 7.19 7.47
N TYR A 61 -0.26 6.78 8.58
CA TYR A 61 -1.63 7.20 8.92
C TYR A 61 -1.74 8.72 9.10
N ALA A 62 -0.70 9.36 9.63
CA ALA A 62 -0.63 10.82 9.77
C ALA A 62 -0.39 11.56 8.44
N SER A 63 0.03 10.86 7.38
CA SER A 63 0.39 11.44 6.09
C SER A 63 -0.59 11.04 4.97
N LEU A 64 -1.79 11.64 4.99
CA LEU A 64 -2.82 11.39 3.99
C LEU A 64 -2.35 11.49 2.53
N PRO A 65 -1.54 12.49 2.11
CA PRO A 65 -1.08 12.56 0.72
C PRO A 65 -0.25 11.33 0.30
N LEU A 66 0.60 10.83 1.21
CA LEU A 66 1.42 9.66 0.94
C LEU A 66 0.58 8.38 0.92
N ALA A 67 -0.37 8.23 1.85
CA ALA A 67 -1.31 7.12 1.85
C ALA A 67 -2.17 7.09 0.57
N CYS A 68 -2.68 8.24 0.13
CA CYS A 68 -3.44 8.37 -1.12
C CYS A 68 -2.58 8.04 -2.35
N PHE A 69 -1.29 8.41 -2.34
CA PHE A 69 -0.36 8.01 -3.38
C PHE A 69 -0.17 6.49 -3.42
N LEU A 70 0.05 5.85 -2.27
CA LEU A 70 0.19 4.40 -2.19
C LEU A 70 -1.09 3.69 -2.66
N GLU A 71 -2.25 4.10 -2.14
CA GLU A 71 -3.58 3.60 -2.55
C GLU A 71 -3.76 3.63 -4.07
N ALA A 72 -3.29 4.69 -4.74
CA ALA A 72 -3.47 4.83 -6.16
C ALA A 72 -2.40 4.09 -6.99
N THR A 73 -1.27 3.71 -6.43
CA THR A 73 -0.10 3.19 -7.19
C THR A 73 0.22 1.73 -6.99
N ILE A 74 -0.13 1.14 -5.85
CA ILE A 74 0.14 -0.27 -5.59
C ILE A 74 -0.88 -1.15 -6.32
N ASP A 75 -0.49 -2.39 -6.60
CA ASP A 75 -1.38 -3.42 -7.15
C ASP A 75 -2.23 -4.03 -6.03
N GLY A 76 -3.02 -3.18 -5.37
CA GLY A 76 -3.76 -3.50 -4.16
C GLY A 76 -4.37 -2.24 -3.54
N GLU A 77 -4.72 -2.32 -2.26
CA GLU A 77 -5.32 -1.24 -1.48
C GLU A 77 -4.58 -1.06 -0.16
N VAL A 78 -4.38 0.18 0.28
CA VAL A 78 -3.94 0.52 1.65
C VAL A 78 -5.12 0.96 2.52
N PHE A 79 -6.24 1.33 1.89
CA PHE A 79 -7.49 1.63 2.59
C PHE A 79 -8.28 0.39 2.99
N LEU A 80 -7.83 -0.81 2.57
CA LEU A 80 -8.36 -2.10 3.01
C LEU A 80 -9.90 -2.19 2.86
N THR A 81 -10.45 -1.55 1.83
CA THR A 81 -11.89 -1.44 1.63
C THR A 81 -12.47 -2.80 1.27
N ASP A 82 -11.87 -3.50 0.31
CA ASP A 82 -12.28 -4.85 -0.08
C ASP A 82 -12.08 -5.82 1.09
N LEU A 83 -10.92 -5.77 1.75
CA LEU A 83 -10.64 -6.61 2.91
C LEU A 83 -11.69 -6.42 4.01
N ALA A 84 -12.05 -5.17 4.35
CA ALA A 84 -13.07 -4.87 5.36
C ALA A 84 -14.48 -5.38 5.00
N THR A 85 -14.75 -5.71 3.73
CA THR A 85 -16.00 -6.40 3.36
C THR A 85 -15.93 -7.92 3.54
N MET A 86 -14.71 -8.48 3.55
CA MET A 86 -14.46 -9.91 3.67
C MET A 86 -14.31 -10.36 5.12
N ILE A 87 -13.84 -9.47 5.99
CA ILE A 87 -13.66 -9.73 7.43
C ILE A 87 -14.60 -8.85 8.25
N GLU A 88 -15.36 -9.46 9.16
CA GLU A 88 -16.04 -8.70 10.21
C GLU A 88 -14.98 -8.27 11.24
N GLY A 89 -14.65 -6.98 11.33
CA GLY A 89 -13.59 -6.56 12.24
C GLY A 89 -13.39 -5.04 12.39
N ASP A 90 -12.51 -4.70 13.33
CA ASP A 90 -12.00 -3.34 13.58
C ASP A 90 -10.75 -3.11 12.71
N PRO A 91 -10.83 -2.35 11.61
CA PRO A 91 -9.69 -2.14 10.74
C PRO A 91 -8.62 -1.22 11.37
N PRO A 92 -7.34 -1.42 11.03
CA PRO A 92 -6.84 -2.51 10.20
C PRO A 92 -6.70 -3.82 10.99
N PRO A 93 -6.91 -4.97 10.32
CA PRO A 93 -6.81 -6.26 10.98
C PRO A 93 -5.39 -6.60 11.41
N VAL A 94 -5.29 -7.50 12.38
CA VAL A 94 -4.03 -8.01 12.91
C VAL A 94 -3.96 -9.51 12.67
N VAL A 95 -2.99 -9.93 11.87
CA VAL A 95 -2.71 -11.35 11.62
C VAL A 95 -1.65 -11.84 12.61
N HIS A 96 -1.75 -13.11 13.00
CA HIS A 96 -0.84 -13.71 13.97
C HIS A 96 -0.01 -14.79 13.28
N TRP A 97 1.24 -14.45 12.97
CA TRP A 97 2.24 -15.38 12.47
C TRP A 97 3.22 -15.78 13.58
N SER A 98 4.08 -16.76 13.34
CA SER A 98 4.99 -17.32 14.35
C SER A 98 5.89 -16.30 15.03
N ALA A 99 6.29 -15.24 14.33
CA ALA A 99 7.12 -14.17 14.87
C ALA A 99 6.37 -13.24 15.84
N GLY A 100 5.03 -13.23 15.81
CA GLY A 100 4.19 -12.37 16.64
C GLY A 100 3.01 -11.75 15.87
N PRO A 101 2.34 -10.76 16.47
CA PRO A 101 1.25 -10.03 15.82
C PRO A 101 1.77 -9.08 14.74
N HIS A 102 1.09 -9.05 13.59
CA HIS A 102 1.39 -8.18 12.46
C HIS A 102 0.15 -7.38 12.08
N MET A 103 0.30 -6.06 11.96
CA MET A 103 -0.78 -5.18 11.55
C MET A 103 -0.81 -5.06 10.02
N VAL A 104 -1.94 -5.41 9.42
CA VAL A 104 -2.13 -5.35 7.97
C VAL A 104 -2.17 -3.89 7.52
N PHE A 105 -1.40 -3.57 6.48
CA PHE A 105 -1.32 -2.21 5.93
C PHE A 105 -1.62 -2.15 4.43
N ALA A 106 -1.62 -3.29 3.73
CA ALA A 106 -2.11 -3.37 2.36
C ALA A 106 -2.75 -4.74 2.06
N PHE A 107 -3.63 -4.77 1.06
CA PHE A 107 -4.31 -5.97 0.59
C PHE A 107 -4.35 -6.03 -0.93
N HIS A 108 -4.03 -7.19 -1.49
CA HIS A 108 -4.13 -7.46 -2.92
C HIS A 108 -5.40 -8.28 -3.16
N SER A 109 -6.51 -7.62 -3.50
CA SER A 109 -7.82 -8.29 -3.62
C SER A 109 -7.88 -9.34 -4.74
N HIS A 110 -7.09 -9.18 -5.79
CA HIS A 110 -7.01 -10.16 -6.88
C HIS A 110 -6.39 -11.50 -6.46
N SER A 111 -5.50 -11.50 -5.45
CA SER A 111 -4.85 -12.72 -4.95
C SER A 111 -5.31 -13.12 -3.55
N GLY A 112 -5.99 -12.24 -2.82
CA GLY A 112 -6.31 -12.43 -1.40
C GLY A 112 -5.10 -12.31 -0.47
N MET A 113 -4.02 -11.66 -0.92
CA MET A 113 -2.77 -11.56 -0.17
C MET A 113 -2.77 -10.30 0.70
N VAL A 114 -2.37 -10.44 1.95
CA VAL A 114 -2.16 -9.31 2.87
C VAL A 114 -0.69 -8.97 2.99
N PHE A 115 -0.40 -7.68 3.16
CA PHE A 115 0.91 -7.17 3.57
C PHE A 115 0.77 -6.62 4.98
N ALA A 116 1.64 -7.06 5.89
CA ALA A 116 1.54 -6.74 7.30
C ALA A 116 2.90 -6.42 7.92
N ALA A 117 2.89 -5.50 8.88
CA ALA A 117 4.06 -5.00 9.59
C ALA A 117 4.17 -5.66 10.97
N HIS A 118 5.33 -6.25 11.28
CA HIS A 118 5.56 -6.91 12.57
C HIS A 118 5.64 -5.90 13.72
N LEU A 119 4.80 -6.04 14.75
CA LEU A 119 4.63 -5.07 15.84
C LEU A 119 5.74 -5.11 16.93
N ALA A 120 7.00 -5.25 16.52
CA ALA A 120 8.14 -5.41 17.43
C ALA A 120 9.19 -4.28 17.38
N ALA A 121 9.11 -3.39 16.40
CA ALA A 121 10.08 -2.31 16.22
C ALA A 121 9.41 -1.05 15.66
N ASP A 122 10.04 0.12 15.87
CA ASP A 122 9.52 1.41 15.38
C ASP A 122 9.47 1.49 13.85
N ASP A 123 10.47 0.92 13.17
CA ASP A 123 10.44 0.64 11.72
C ASP A 123 10.35 -0.88 11.53
N PRO A 124 9.14 -1.42 11.47
CA PRO A 124 8.91 -2.86 11.51
C PRO A 124 9.29 -3.52 10.19
N LEU A 125 9.64 -4.80 10.22
CA LEU A 125 9.75 -5.59 8.99
C LEU A 125 8.35 -5.83 8.39
N THR A 126 8.28 -5.79 7.07
CA THR A 126 7.08 -6.10 6.30
C THR A 126 7.12 -7.53 5.81
N HIS A 127 5.98 -8.19 5.90
CA HIS A 127 5.76 -9.56 5.47
C HIS A 127 4.50 -9.62 4.60
N CYS A 128 4.41 -10.61 3.73
CA CYS A 128 3.19 -10.91 2.98
C CYS A 128 2.74 -12.34 3.22
N GLY A 129 1.44 -12.60 3.08
CA GLY A 129 0.87 -13.92 3.27
C GLY A 129 -0.63 -13.95 3.00
N PHE A 130 -1.26 -15.09 3.28
CA PHE A 130 -2.70 -15.24 3.22
C PHE A 130 -3.30 -15.22 4.61
N ASP A 131 -4.51 -14.67 4.75
CA ASP A 131 -5.25 -14.74 5.99
C ASP A 131 -5.65 -16.21 6.27
N GLY A 132 -5.22 -16.74 7.41
CA GLY A 132 -5.40 -18.14 7.80
C GLY A 132 -4.15 -19.02 7.70
N ASP A 133 -3.08 -18.56 7.04
CA ASP A 133 -1.81 -19.27 7.03
C ASP A 133 -1.02 -19.03 8.32
N PRO A 134 -0.35 -20.07 8.87
CA PRO A 134 0.39 -19.94 10.13
C PRO A 134 1.69 -19.14 9.98
N GLU A 135 2.20 -18.99 8.76
CA GLU A 135 3.48 -18.35 8.45
C GLU A 135 3.32 -17.38 7.27
N PRO A 136 4.11 -16.31 7.22
CA PRO A 136 4.21 -15.48 6.03
C PRO A 136 4.86 -16.26 4.88
N ILE A 137 4.62 -15.80 3.66
CA ILE A 137 5.33 -16.28 2.47
C ILE A 137 6.81 -15.95 2.64
N THR A 138 7.66 -16.94 2.39
CA THR A 138 9.10 -16.75 2.29
C THR A 138 9.48 -16.72 0.81
N ASP A 139 9.99 -15.58 0.36
CA ASP A 139 10.49 -15.41 -1.00
C ASP A 139 11.98 -15.05 -0.90
N GLU A 140 12.86 -15.97 -1.31
CA GLU A 140 14.31 -15.71 -1.30
C GLU A 140 14.69 -14.58 -2.26
N GLU A 141 13.87 -14.30 -3.28
CA GLU A 141 14.07 -13.19 -4.22
C GLU A 141 13.53 -11.86 -3.68
N ARG A 142 12.69 -11.90 -2.63
CA ARG A 142 12.11 -10.72 -1.95
C ARG A 142 12.19 -10.89 -0.43
N PRO A 143 13.38 -10.73 0.16
CA PRO A 143 13.52 -10.81 1.61
C PRO A 143 12.67 -9.74 2.30
N PRO A 144 12.22 -9.98 3.56
CA PRO A 144 11.54 -8.96 4.34
C PRO A 144 12.38 -7.68 4.41
N GLU A 145 11.78 -6.56 4.04
CA GLU A 145 12.35 -5.23 4.20
C GLU A 145 11.64 -4.46 5.32
N SER A 146 12.19 -3.31 5.72
CA SER A 146 11.49 -2.47 6.69
C SER A 146 10.32 -1.75 6.03
N PHE A 147 9.33 -1.36 6.83
CA PHE A 147 8.15 -0.66 6.35
C PHE A 147 8.51 0.67 5.69
N SER A 148 9.45 1.42 6.24
CA SER A 148 9.93 2.64 5.60
C SER A 148 10.63 2.38 4.26
N ALA A 149 11.35 1.25 4.12
CA ALA A 149 11.95 0.84 2.86
C ALA A 149 10.89 0.46 1.81
N TRP A 150 9.85 -0.28 2.22
CA TRP A 150 8.72 -0.63 1.34
C TRP A 150 8.01 0.61 0.80
N VAL A 151 7.68 1.57 1.68
CA VAL A 151 7.06 2.85 1.29
C VAL A 151 7.98 3.65 0.37
N PHE A 152 9.27 3.73 0.70
CA PHE A 152 10.25 4.42 -0.14
C PHE A 152 10.38 3.77 -1.52
N GLY A 153 10.42 2.44 -1.59
CA GLY A 153 10.51 1.68 -2.84
C GLY A 153 9.29 1.90 -3.74
N ALA A 154 8.09 2.02 -3.17
CA ALA A 154 6.89 2.37 -3.92
C ALA A 154 6.97 3.76 -4.57
N VAL A 155 7.52 4.75 -3.84
CA VAL A 155 7.71 6.12 -4.37
C VAL A 155 8.84 6.18 -5.40
N ASP A 156 10.01 5.67 -5.05
CA ASP A 156 11.22 5.74 -5.89
C ASP A 156 11.07 4.93 -7.18
N GLY A 157 10.41 3.77 -7.09
CA GLY A 157 10.16 2.88 -8.22
C GLY A 157 8.99 3.28 -9.13
N HIS A 158 8.25 4.35 -8.81
CA HIS A 158 7.03 4.72 -9.55
C HIS A 158 7.27 4.99 -11.03
N GLU A 159 8.34 5.71 -11.38
CA GLU A 159 8.64 6.03 -12.79
C GLU A 159 8.98 4.79 -13.60
N ALA A 160 9.79 3.89 -13.04
CA ALA A 160 10.12 2.63 -13.67
C ALA A 160 8.87 1.74 -13.86
N ARG A 161 7.94 1.78 -12.89
CA ARG A 161 6.64 1.11 -12.99
C ARG A 161 5.79 1.70 -14.11
N LEU A 162 5.75 3.03 -14.24
CA LEU A 162 5.05 3.69 -15.35
C LEU A 162 5.70 3.34 -16.71
N ASP A 163 7.02 3.36 -16.82
CA ASP A 163 7.74 2.99 -18.05
C ASP A 163 7.41 1.56 -18.48
N TYR A 164 7.44 0.62 -17.54
CA TYR A 164 7.08 -0.78 -17.78
C TYR A 164 5.64 -0.90 -18.30
N TRP A 165 4.67 -0.33 -17.59
CA TRP A 165 3.26 -0.47 -17.94
C TRP A 165 2.89 0.29 -19.20
N GLN A 166 3.54 1.42 -19.51
CA GLN A 166 3.41 2.08 -20.79
C GLN A 166 3.87 1.17 -21.93
N GLY A 167 5.03 0.51 -21.78
CA GLY A 167 5.54 -0.44 -22.76
C GLY A 167 4.58 -1.62 -22.97
N VAL A 168 4.01 -2.17 -21.90
CA VAL A 168 2.99 -3.23 -21.96
C VAL A 168 1.72 -2.72 -22.66
N TYR A 169 1.24 -1.52 -22.31
CA TYR A 169 0.07 -0.90 -22.93
C TYR A 169 0.25 -0.74 -24.44
N GLU A 170 1.37 -0.18 -24.88
CA GLU A 170 1.70 0.00 -26.29
C GLU A 170 1.83 -1.32 -27.05
N LYS A 171 2.41 -2.36 -26.42
CA LYS A 171 2.50 -3.71 -26.99
C LYS A 171 1.11 -4.30 -27.22
N CYS A 172 0.26 -4.29 -26.20
CA CYS A 172 -1.11 -4.81 -26.28
C CYS A 172 -2.00 -4.01 -27.24
N ARG A 173 -1.71 -2.72 -27.45
CA ARG A 173 -2.38 -1.89 -28.46
C ARG A 173 -2.08 -2.34 -29.89
N ARG A 174 -0.87 -2.88 -30.14
CA ARG A 174 -0.41 -3.39 -31.44
C ARG A 174 -0.76 -4.87 -31.64
N ASP A 175 -0.94 -5.62 -30.56
CA ASP A 175 -1.26 -7.04 -30.57
C ASP A 175 -2.52 -7.35 -29.72
N PRO A 176 -3.70 -7.42 -30.35
CA PRO A 176 -4.95 -7.75 -29.66
C PRO A 176 -4.97 -9.14 -29.02
N ALA A 177 -4.18 -10.10 -29.53
CA ALA A 177 -4.10 -11.43 -28.95
C ALA A 177 -3.34 -11.39 -27.61
N GLU A 178 -2.26 -10.62 -27.54
CA GLU A 178 -1.55 -10.36 -26.28
C GLU A 178 -2.45 -9.64 -25.28
N ASN A 179 -3.22 -8.63 -25.71
CA ASN A 179 -4.18 -7.92 -24.85
C ASN A 179 -5.22 -8.88 -24.24
N ALA A 180 -5.78 -9.78 -25.05
CA ALA A 180 -6.72 -10.79 -24.59
C ALA A 180 -6.07 -11.80 -23.62
N ARG A 181 -4.81 -12.20 -23.89
CA ARG A 181 -4.07 -13.16 -23.06
C ARG A 181 -3.85 -12.65 -21.64
N ILE A 182 -3.60 -11.35 -21.46
CA ILE A 182 -3.32 -10.76 -20.15
C ILE A 182 -4.54 -10.12 -19.48
N GLY A 183 -5.74 -10.32 -20.03
CA GLY A 183 -6.99 -9.86 -19.42
C GLY A 183 -7.32 -8.37 -19.64
N GLY A 184 -6.62 -7.69 -20.55
CA GLY A 184 -6.80 -6.28 -20.83
C GLY A 184 -5.83 -5.36 -20.10
N VAL A 185 -5.47 -4.24 -20.74
CA VAL A 185 -4.54 -3.22 -20.20
C VAL A 185 -5.17 -1.85 -19.95
N GLU A 186 -6.48 -1.69 -20.11
CA GLU A 186 -7.10 -0.36 -20.00
C GLU A 186 -7.01 0.21 -18.58
N TRP A 187 -6.94 -0.64 -17.55
CA TRP A 187 -6.70 -0.22 -16.17
C TRP A 187 -5.37 0.52 -16.00
N VAL A 188 -4.38 0.31 -16.88
CA VAL A 188 -3.10 1.04 -16.83
C VAL A 188 -3.33 2.56 -16.90
N ARG A 189 -4.39 3.01 -17.61
CA ARG A 189 -4.74 4.44 -17.68
C ARG A 189 -5.11 5.07 -16.34
N SER A 190 -5.56 4.28 -15.36
CA SER A 190 -5.88 4.79 -14.02
C SER A 190 -4.69 4.76 -13.06
N MET A 191 -3.50 4.38 -13.52
CA MET A 191 -2.28 4.53 -12.72
C MET A 191 -1.90 6.03 -12.64
N PRO A 192 -1.50 6.54 -11.46
CA PRO A 192 -1.13 7.93 -11.26
C PRO A 192 -0.06 8.42 -12.25
N GLY A 193 -0.44 9.40 -13.08
CA GLY A 193 0.43 9.98 -14.10
C GLY A 193 0.44 9.26 -15.44
N MET A 194 -0.18 8.09 -15.57
CA MET A 194 -0.20 7.35 -16.84
C MET A 194 -1.06 8.02 -17.91
N ALA A 195 -2.21 8.58 -17.53
CA ALA A 195 -3.08 9.31 -18.46
C ALA A 195 -2.32 10.45 -19.16
N GLN A 196 -1.44 11.16 -18.44
CA GLN A 196 -0.61 12.22 -19.02
C GLN A 196 0.45 11.68 -19.99
N ARG A 197 1.00 10.49 -19.72
CA ARG A 197 2.02 9.85 -20.57
C ARG A 197 1.45 9.30 -21.87
N LEU A 198 0.22 8.78 -21.84
CA LEU A 198 -0.41 8.16 -23.00
C LEU A 198 -1.05 9.17 -23.98
N GLY A 199 -1.27 10.41 -23.56
CA GLY A 199 -1.97 11.45 -24.34
C GLY A 199 -3.46 11.13 -24.56
#